data_AF-S3ZV64-F1
#
_entry.id   AF-S3ZV64-F1
#
_cell.length_a   1.000
_cell.length_b   1.000
_cell.length_c   1.000
_cell.angle_alpha   90.00
_cell.angle_beta   90.00
_cell.angle_gamma   90.00
#
_symmetry.space_group_name_H-M   'P 1'
#
loop_
_entity.id
_entity.type
_entity.pdbx_description
1 polymer ?
#
loop_
_entity_poly.entity_id
_entity_poly.type
_entity_poly.pdbx_seq_one_letter_code
_entity_poly.pdbx_strand_id
1 'polypeptide(L)'
;MPETPDTPDAPFLPGVPGRSPAVEAAIESELRLLDPEVRSSPEAFGTFLHPEFTEFGASGARWDRESIVKVLTARPDPGGRATTTSGMRGVQLAEDVVHLTFDTDTNGRLVHRSSLWRRTPEGWLLWFHQGTPFTPEPAPGD
;
A
#
# COMPACT_ATOMS: atom_id res chain seq x y z
N MET A 1 -17.51 20.66 51.37
CA MET A 1 -17.41 21.08 49.96
C MET A 1 -16.92 19.86 49.20
N PRO A 2 -17.75 19.18 48.38
CA PRO A 2 -17.26 18.06 47.58
C PRO A 2 -16.39 18.59 46.43
N GLU A 3 -15.24 17.97 46.24
CA GLU A 3 -14.33 18.25 45.13
C GLU A 3 -14.98 17.81 43.80
N THR A 4 -14.91 18.66 42.79
CA THR A 4 -15.27 18.34 41.41
C THR A 4 -14.33 17.23 40.92
N PRO A 5 -14.82 16.12 40.34
CA PRO A 5 -13.93 15.14 39.75
C PRO A 5 -13.23 15.76 38.55
N ASP A 6 -11.90 15.60 38.52
CA ASP A 6 -11.05 15.94 37.40
C ASP A 6 -11.63 15.29 36.14
N THR A 7 -12.01 16.11 35.17
CA THR A 7 -12.51 15.58 33.89
C THR A 7 -11.30 14.99 33.19
N PRO A 8 -11.31 13.71 32.77
CA PRO A 8 -10.17 13.18 32.04
C PRO A 8 -9.99 14.04 30.78
N ASP A 9 -8.77 14.53 30.56
CA ASP A 9 -8.38 15.25 29.35
C ASP A 9 -8.98 14.50 28.15
N ALA A 10 -9.89 15.17 27.45
CA ALA A 10 -10.44 14.64 26.21
C ALA A 10 -9.24 14.27 25.33
N PRO A 11 -9.23 13.08 24.69
CA PRO A 11 -8.11 12.71 23.84
C PRO A 11 -7.90 13.84 22.84
N PHE A 12 -6.67 14.34 22.76
CA PHE A 12 -6.24 15.20 21.67
C PHE A 12 -6.55 14.42 20.39
N LEU A 13 -7.67 14.73 19.75
CA LEU A 13 -7.97 14.27 18.41
C LEU A 13 -7.24 15.28 17.52
N PRO A 14 -6.02 14.99 17.03
CA PRO A 14 -5.46 15.81 15.98
C PRO A 14 -6.49 15.82 14.86
N GLY A 15 -7.02 17.01 14.57
CA GLY A 15 -8.15 17.20 13.68
C GLY A 15 -7.92 16.44 12.39
N VAL A 16 -8.92 15.73 11.89
CA VAL A 16 -8.82 14.94 10.66
C VAL A 16 -8.26 15.84 9.55
N PRO A 17 -6.97 15.75 9.21
CA PRO A 17 -6.44 16.55 8.13
C PRO A 17 -6.88 15.83 6.85
N GLY A 18 -7.19 16.59 5.80
CA GLY A 18 -7.07 16.04 4.45
C GLY A 18 -5.70 15.35 4.31
N ARG A 19 -5.62 14.29 3.51
CA ARG A 19 -4.36 13.57 3.29
C ARG A 19 -3.27 14.57 2.90
N SER A 20 -2.06 14.40 3.42
CA SER A 20 -0.95 15.28 3.00
C SER A 20 -0.69 15.08 1.50
N PRO A 21 -0.17 16.10 0.79
CA PRO A 21 0.17 15.95 -0.63
C PRO A 21 1.12 14.76 -0.91
N ALA A 22 1.99 14.43 0.05
CA ALA A 22 2.85 13.25 -0.01
C ALA A 22 2.03 11.95 -0.01
N VAL A 23 1.04 11.86 0.88
CA VAL A 23 0.13 10.71 0.94
C VAL A 23 -0.70 10.59 -0.33
N GLU A 24 -1.21 11.69 -0.88
CA GLU A 24 -1.98 11.63 -2.13
C GLU A 24 -1.12 11.15 -3.30
N ALA A 25 0.09 11.69 -3.48
CA ALA A 25 1.01 11.28 -4.53
C ALA A 25 1.42 9.79 -4.42
N ALA A 26 1.63 9.30 -3.20
CA ALA A 26 1.89 7.88 -2.97
C ALA A 26 0.67 7.01 -3.34
N ILE A 27 -0.55 7.45 -3.01
CA ILE A 27 -1.78 6.74 -3.36
C ILE A 27 -2.00 6.70 -4.88
N GLU A 28 -1.78 7.81 -5.58
CA GLU A 28 -1.86 7.85 -7.05
C GLU A 28 -0.86 6.86 -7.68
N SER A 29 0.36 6.82 -7.16
CA SER A 29 1.41 5.91 -7.64
C SER A 29 1.05 4.45 -7.36
N GLU A 30 0.49 4.14 -6.19
CA GLU A 30 -0.02 2.82 -5.84
C GLU A 30 -1.16 2.37 -6.77
N LEU A 31 -2.13 3.24 -7.02
CA LEU A 31 -3.23 2.93 -7.92
C LEU A 31 -2.73 2.70 -9.35
N ARG A 32 -1.73 3.46 -9.79
CA ARG A 32 -1.10 3.26 -11.10
C ARG A 32 -0.33 1.94 -11.18
N LEU A 33 0.29 1.47 -10.09
CA LEU A 33 0.90 0.14 -10.01
C LEU A 33 -0.12 -1.02 -10.05
N LEU A 34 -1.39 -0.76 -9.75
CA LEU A 34 -2.48 -1.74 -9.85
C LEU A 34 -3.13 -1.75 -11.23
N ASP A 35 -2.87 -0.75 -12.06
CA ASP A 35 -3.38 -0.66 -13.41
C ASP A 35 -2.87 -1.84 -14.27
N PRO A 36 -3.77 -2.62 -14.92
CA PRO A 36 -3.38 -3.71 -15.81
C PRO A 36 -2.34 -3.33 -16.87
N GLU A 37 -2.39 -2.11 -17.40
CA GLU A 37 -1.42 -1.66 -18.41
C GLU A 37 -0.01 -1.53 -17.84
N VAL A 38 0.12 -1.06 -16.59
CA VAL A 38 1.41 -0.95 -15.90
C VAL A 38 1.86 -2.32 -15.42
N ARG A 39 0.95 -3.11 -14.85
CA ARG A 39 1.25 -4.47 -14.35
C ARG A 39 1.72 -5.43 -15.44
N SER A 40 1.23 -5.26 -16.66
CA SER A 40 1.61 -6.08 -17.82
C SER A 40 2.91 -5.63 -18.49
N SER A 41 3.45 -4.47 -18.11
CA SER A 41 4.71 -3.91 -18.64
C SER A 41 5.81 -3.90 -17.57
N PRO A 42 6.76 -4.84 -17.61
CA PRO A 42 7.86 -4.88 -16.64
C PRO A 42 8.71 -3.60 -16.63
N GLU A 43 8.85 -2.94 -17.79
CA GLU A 43 9.55 -1.67 -17.91
C GLU A 43 8.79 -0.56 -17.18
N ALA A 44 7.48 -0.41 -17.45
CA ALA A 44 6.65 0.60 -16.80
C ALA A 44 6.52 0.35 -15.30
N PHE A 45 6.33 -0.91 -14.87
CA PHE A 45 6.31 -1.27 -13.46
C PHE A 45 7.63 -0.93 -12.77
N GLY A 46 8.75 -1.20 -13.44
CA GLY A 46 10.09 -0.91 -12.92
C GLY A 46 10.34 0.57 -12.63
N THR A 47 9.71 1.51 -13.35
CA THR A 47 9.92 2.95 -13.10
C THR A 47 9.38 3.41 -11.75
N PHE A 48 8.40 2.69 -11.19
CA PHE A 48 7.84 2.98 -9.87
C PHE A 48 8.64 2.37 -8.71
N LEU A 49 9.55 1.44 -8.97
CA LEU A 49 10.31 0.80 -7.92
C LEU A 49 11.50 1.67 -7.51
N HIS A 50 11.80 1.72 -6.21
CA HIS A 50 13.05 2.30 -5.72
C HIS A 50 14.24 1.38 -6.11
N PRO A 51 15.46 1.88 -6.29
CA PRO A 51 16.64 1.03 -6.53
C PRO A 51 16.86 -0.02 -5.42
N GLU A 52 16.55 0.35 -4.18
CA GLU A 52 16.62 -0.53 -2.99
C GLU A 52 15.28 -1.24 -2.70
N PHE A 53 14.40 -1.38 -3.69
CA PHE A 53 13.10 -2.01 -3.50
C PHE A 53 13.20 -3.44 -2.96
N THR A 54 12.33 -3.76 -2.02
CA THR A 54 12.15 -5.14 -1.52
C THR A 54 10.68 -5.48 -1.33
N GLU A 55 10.33 -6.75 -1.56
CA GLU A 55 8.97 -7.25 -1.35
C GLU A 55 8.96 -8.58 -0.59
N PHE A 56 7.96 -8.73 0.27
CA PHE A 56 7.55 -10.03 0.79
C PHE A 56 6.28 -10.51 0.09
N GLY A 57 6.45 -11.56 -0.72
CA GLY A 57 5.34 -12.21 -1.39
C GLY A 57 4.53 -13.07 -0.42
N ALA A 58 3.31 -13.45 -0.84
CA ALA A 58 2.41 -14.30 -0.04
C ALA A 58 3.01 -15.66 0.37
N SER A 59 4.05 -16.14 -0.32
CA SER A 59 4.77 -17.37 0.04
C SER A 59 5.84 -17.17 1.12
N GLY A 60 6.06 -15.94 1.59
CA GLY A 60 7.20 -15.56 2.43
C GLY A 60 8.52 -15.37 1.66
N ALA A 61 8.50 -15.55 0.33
CA ALA A 61 9.66 -15.26 -0.50
C ALA A 61 9.97 -13.76 -0.50
N ARG A 62 11.26 -13.44 -0.40
CA ARG A 62 11.78 -12.07 -0.55
C ARG A 62 12.15 -11.83 -2.01
N TRP A 63 11.66 -10.72 -2.54
CA TRP A 63 11.96 -10.24 -3.88
C TRP A 63 12.68 -8.91 -3.79
N ASP A 64 13.60 -8.69 -4.70
CA ASP A 64 14.23 -7.40 -4.98
C ASP A 64 13.73 -6.87 -6.34
N ARG A 65 14.17 -5.66 -6.68
CA ARG A 65 13.79 -5.00 -7.94
C ARG A 65 14.07 -5.87 -9.17
N GLU A 66 15.24 -6.48 -9.25
CA GLU A 66 15.65 -7.23 -10.45
C GLU A 66 14.84 -8.53 -10.58
N SER A 67 14.67 -9.25 -9.48
CA SER A 67 13.94 -10.51 -9.45
C SER A 67 12.45 -10.32 -9.71
N ILE A 68 11.80 -9.29 -9.16
CA ILE A 68 10.37 -9.05 -9.41
C ILE A 68 10.11 -8.69 -10.87
N VAL A 69 10.95 -7.84 -11.47
CA VAL A 69 10.83 -7.48 -12.90
C VAL A 69 11.04 -8.71 -13.77
N LYS A 70 12.03 -9.56 -13.48
CA LYS A 70 12.23 -10.83 -14.21
C LYS A 70 11.01 -11.75 -14.13
N VAL A 71 10.38 -11.86 -12.96
CA VAL A 71 9.17 -12.67 -12.77
C VAL A 71 8.00 -12.11 -13.59
N LEU A 72 7.78 -10.80 -13.55
CA LEU A 72 6.74 -10.14 -14.34
C LEU A 72 6.98 -10.29 -15.85
N THR A 73 8.24 -10.23 -16.31
CA THR A 73 8.59 -10.48 -17.72
C THR A 73 8.32 -11.94 -18.12
N ALA A 74 8.65 -12.90 -17.26
CA ALA A 74 8.50 -14.32 -17.56
C ALA A 74 7.04 -14.80 -17.47
N ARG A 75 6.23 -14.15 -16.64
CA ARG A 75 4.80 -14.42 -16.45
C ARG A 75 4.05 -13.10 -16.44
N PRO A 76 3.82 -12.49 -17.63
CA PRO A 76 3.01 -11.30 -17.71
C PRO A 76 1.65 -11.60 -17.11
N ASP A 77 1.18 -10.74 -16.21
CA ASP A 77 -0.21 -10.76 -15.78
C ASP A 77 -1.04 -10.49 -17.05
N PRO A 78 -1.92 -11.41 -17.51
CA PRO A 78 -2.60 -11.29 -18.79
C PRO A 78 -3.64 -10.15 -18.86
N GLY A 79 -3.56 -9.16 -17.97
CA GLY A 79 -4.52 -8.06 -17.88
C GLY A 79 -5.87 -8.59 -17.40
N GLY A 80 -5.86 -9.39 -16.33
CA GLY A 80 -7.07 -9.92 -15.71
C GLY A 80 -8.03 -8.84 -15.22
N ARG A 81 -9.16 -9.29 -14.65
CA ARG A 81 -10.19 -8.43 -14.06
C ARG A 81 -9.57 -7.41 -13.09
N ALA A 82 -10.00 -6.16 -13.17
CA ALA A 82 -9.45 -5.06 -12.38
C ALA A 82 -9.40 -5.42 -10.89
N THR A 83 -8.23 -5.22 -10.28
CA THR A 83 -8.08 -5.34 -8.82
C THR A 83 -8.80 -4.16 -8.19
N THR A 84 -9.75 -4.43 -7.30
CA THR A 84 -10.41 -3.36 -6.55
C THR A 84 -9.64 -3.08 -5.27
N THR A 85 -9.60 -1.82 -4.87
CA THR A 85 -8.98 -1.39 -3.62
C THR A 85 -10.04 -0.90 -2.64
N SER A 86 -9.84 -1.17 -1.36
CA SER A 86 -10.69 -0.64 -0.29
C SER A 86 -9.85 -0.34 0.95
N GLY A 87 -10.41 0.42 1.89
CA GLY A 87 -9.73 0.71 3.15
C GLY A 87 -8.43 1.51 3.03
N MET A 88 -8.22 2.25 1.93
CA MET A 88 -6.99 3.01 1.68
C MET A 88 -6.69 4.02 2.78
N ARG A 89 -5.58 3.81 3.49
CA ARG A 89 -5.06 4.68 4.53
C ARG A 89 -3.59 4.98 4.24
N GLY A 90 -3.19 6.21 4.52
CA GLY A 90 -1.80 6.63 4.36
C GLY A 90 -1.34 7.50 5.52
N VAL A 91 -0.10 7.31 5.91
CA VAL A 91 0.58 8.07 6.97
C VAL A 91 1.93 8.49 6.45
N GLN A 92 2.24 9.79 6.53
CA GLN A 92 3.57 10.29 6.27
C GLN A 92 4.44 10.07 7.52
N LEU A 93 5.39 9.14 7.44
CA LEU A 93 6.25 8.75 8.56
C LEU A 93 7.45 9.70 8.74
N ALA A 94 7.91 10.28 7.64
CA ALA A 94 8.99 11.26 7.58
C ALA A 94 8.76 12.22 6.39
N GLU A 95 9.60 13.25 6.26
CA GLU A 95 9.51 14.19 5.12
C GLU A 95 9.51 13.47 3.76
N ASP A 96 10.35 12.43 3.64
CA ASP A 96 10.57 11.65 2.41
C ASP A 96 9.98 10.24 2.47
N VAL A 97 9.17 9.87 3.48
CA VAL A 97 8.62 8.51 3.62
C VAL A 97 7.13 8.52 3.91
N VAL A 98 6.38 7.76 3.12
CA VAL A 98 4.95 7.51 3.29
C VAL A 98 4.69 6.01 3.43
N HIS A 99 3.83 5.64 4.36
CA HIS A 99 3.29 4.29 4.51
C HIS A 99 1.83 4.27 4.07
N LEU A 100 1.48 3.31 3.22
CA LEU A 100 0.10 3.03 2.83
C LEU A 100 -0.29 1.64 3.31
N THR A 101 -1.55 1.52 3.73
CA THR A 101 -2.22 0.25 4.01
C THR A 101 -3.59 0.26 3.35
N PHE A 102 -3.95 -0.84 2.71
CA PHE A 102 -5.22 -0.98 2.01
C PHE A 102 -5.50 -2.46 1.75
N ASP A 103 -6.71 -2.79 1.32
CA ASP A 103 -7.06 -4.14 0.92
C ASP A 103 -7.24 -4.21 -0.59
N THR A 104 -6.82 -5.33 -1.18
CA THR A 104 -7.12 -5.66 -2.58
C THR A 104 -7.99 -6.89 -2.69
N ASP A 105 -8.97 -6.85 -3.57
CA ASP A 105 -9.69 -8.02 -4.06
C ASP A 105 -9.34 -8.25 -5.53
N THR A 106 -8.78 -9.42 -5.81
CA THR A 106 -8.64 -9.93 -7.16
C THR A 106 -9.39 -11.25 -7.28
N ASN A 107 -10.65 -11.19 -7.75
CA ASN A 107 -11.49 -12.37 -7.98
C ASN A 107 -11.71 -13.23 -6.72
N GLY A 108 -12.05 -12.58 -5.60
CA GLY A 108 -12.25 -13.20 -4.29
C GLY A 108 -10.96 -13.48 -3.53
N ARG A 109 -9.79 -13.22 -4.13
CA ARG A 109 -8.50 -13.29 -3.42
C ARG A 109 -8.26 -11.98 -2.68
N LEU A 110 -8.58 -12.00 -1.39
CA LEU A 110 -8.42 -10.87 -0.49
C LEU A 110 -7.00 -10.82 0.09
N VAL A 111 -6.41 -9.63 0.07
CA VAL A 111 -5.03 -9.40 0.52
C VAL A 111 -4.95 -8.07 1.25
N HIS A 112 -4.43 -8.09 2.49
CA HIS A 112 -3.97 -6.89 3.18
C HIS A 112 -2.65 -6.44 2.56
N ARG A 113 -2.60 -5.18 2.12
CA ARG A 113 -1.44 -4.57 1.48
C ARG A 113 -0.80 -3.57 2.42
N SER A 114 0.52 -3.56 2.40
CA SER A 114 1.35 -2.56 3.07
C SER A 114 2.46 -2.13 2.14
N SER A 115 2.55 -0.83 1.84
CA SER A 115 3.59 -0.28 0.98
C SER A 115 4.28 0.93 1.62
N LEU A 116 5.61 0.97 1.52
CA LEU A 116 6.40 2.15 1.87
C LEU A 116 6.86 2.82 0.58
N TRP A 117 6.60 4.11 0.50
CA TRP A 117 6.97 4.98 -0.61
C TRP A 117 8.03 5.95 -0.12
N ARG A 118 9.10 6.10 -0.90
CA ARG A 118 10.20 7.02 -0.60
C ARG A 118 10.31 8.08 -1.69
N ARG A 119 10.48 9.34 -1.29
CA ARG A 119 10.67 10.45 -2.21
C ARG A 119 12.08 10.43 -2.79
N THR A 120 12.17 10.54 -4.12
CA THR A 120 13.40 10.71 -4.88
C THR A 120 13.28 11.95 -5.79
N PRO A 121 14.35 12.37 -6.48
CA PRO A 121 14.25 13.43 -7.48
C PRO A 121 13.24 13.15 -8.61
N GLU A 122 12.99 11.87 -8.91
CA GLU A 122 12.08 11.41 -9.97
C GLU A 122 10.62 11.29 -9.51
N GLY A 123 10.37 11.31 -8.20
CA GLY A 123 9.03 11.21 -7.62
C GLY A 123 8.96 10.30 -6.40
N TRP A 124 7.76 9.82 -6.08
CA TRP A 124 7.59 8.81 -5.03
C TRP A 124 7.78 7.42 -5.63
N LEU A 125 8.76 6.68 -5.12
CA LEU A 125 9.05 5.33 -5.57
C LEU A 125 8.75 4.32 -4.47
N LEU A 126 8.20 3.17 -4.86
CA LEU A 126 7.91 2.05 -3.98
C LEU A 126 9.22 1.47 -3.44
N TRP A 127 9.43 1.60 -2.14
CA TRP A 127 10.63 1.16 -1.45
C TRP A 127 10.45 -0.21 -0.79
N PHE A 128 9.24 -0.48 -0.28
CA PHE A 128 8.91 -1.79 0.27
C PHE A 128 7.45 -2.14 -0.01
N HIS A 129 7.16 -3.42 -0.26
CA HIS A 129 5.80 -3.92 -0.39
C HIS A 129 5.61 -5.27 0.30
N GLN A 130 4.45 -5.45 0.92
CA GLN A 130 4.02 -6.74 1.45
C GLN A 130 2.53 -6.96 1.16
N GLY A 131 2.20 -8.17 0.74
CA GLY A 131 0.83 -8.66 0.64
C GLY A 131 0.59 -9.84 1.58
N THR A 132 -0.40 -9.72 2.46
CA THR A 132 -0.81 -10.79 3.38
C THR A 132 -2.22 -11.26 3.01
N PRO A 133 -2.37 -12.44 2.39
CA PRO A 133 -3.70 -12.99 2.09
C PRO A 133 -4.52 -13.21 3.36
N PHE A 134 -5.82 -12.96 3.28
CA PHE A 134 -6.74 -13.23 4.39
C PHE A 134 -8.05 -13.81 3.89
N THR A 135 -8.81 -14.39 4.81
CA THR A 135 -10.22 -14.75 4.61
C THR A 135 -11.03 -13.91 5.57
N PRO A 136 -12.08 -13.21 5.11
CA PRO A 136 -12.91 -12.42 6.00
C PRO A 136 -13.59 -13.39 6.95
N GLU A 137 -13.52 -13.10 8.25
CA GLU A 137 -14.25 -13.86 9.24
C GLU A 137 -15.75 -13.65 8.98
N PRO A 138 -16.59 -14.71 9.02
CA PRO A 138 -18.03 -14.52 8.98
C PRO A 138 -18.42 -13.54 10.10
N ALA A 139 -19.33 -12.61 9.79
CA ALA A 139 -19.83 -11.70 10.80
C ALA A 139 -20.39 -12.53 11.97
N PRO A 140 -20.13 -12.16 13.24
CA PRO A 140 -20.69 -12.90 14.37
C PRO A 140 -22.22 -12.83 14.29
N GLY A 141 -22.86 -13.93 13.90
CA GLY A 141 -24.33 -14.07 13.84
C GLY A 141 -24.96 -14.75 12.63
N ASP A 142 -24.19 -15.22 11.63
CA ASP A 142 -24.71 -16.09 10.55
C ASP A 142 -24.79 -17.57 10.96
#